data_AF-A0A7W7QYL8-F1
#
_entry.id   AF-A0A7W7QYL8-F1
#
_cell.length_a   1.000
_cell.length_b   1.000
_cell.length_c   1.000
_cell.angle_alpha   90.00
_cell.angle_beta   90.00
_cell.angle_gamma   90.00
#
_symmetry.space_group_name_H-M   'P 1'
#
loop_
_entity.id
_entity.type
_entity.pdbx_description
1 polymer ?
#
loop_
_entity_poly.entity_id
_entity_poly.type
_entity_poly.pdbx_seq_one_letter_code
_entity_poly.pdbx_strand_id
1 'polypeptide(L)'
;MPTQPPARGRWPALVAAGAAAALLAGLLVWHESGSPHAGSPQARHSPTGGRTATPQVDGRAPFAAALVDLALQPAVRYRWSADGSDQSELSVTAAGEALGSTLVNGTSAATLRVGGTTYSLGGVDGQPDLAGTWVAGAAPAETAGGDTAPQVGQTPVTLANLLLQALDSDQTTLPSPDSPSATVDGVPALTAVTPGGDLLISQARPYRLLEFAPSGPSPDTPQDAPPPPVGSANEQAVFRGPAALRASAPAPSAGAFTVSGLSAPDSAALRGEIRSDTGQLANAVDLGLQVRVDGKPDVRCSSGGCQVTSHLAGVVPSDDQARQRLTGTQVTVLMTAAMTVDGAPAGACSTTEQLPLDSTRDISCFGAATRPTGRAVKPDAVITLRALAQVDTTALLRTQSDEDVEAVAAAALAGTVAPEALGCLDSRPSGATSNGPGWILNTTGASGRTETGQACLKNPPDNTNDDHQPDPPGYADAKTELRRLGLNPQTDLTRCHLIPPRFGGSNTLTSNLSPCTQATTGLQTFESEVAAALTRTPAGTIHYLNAPLFATRTSTIPTAFTLLALCYTPTGLPSSVLSRSVLNQVPATDSSTGPVDIGN
;
A
#
# COMPACT_ATOMS: atom_id res chain seq x y z
N MET A 1 -7.72 59.21 -22.43
CA MET A 1 -8.25 58.04 -23.15
C MET A 1 -7.71 56.80 -22.46
N PRO A 2 -8.54 55.97 -21.82
CA PRO A 2 -8.08 54.79 -21.11
C PRO A 2 -7.88 53.63 -22.09
N THR A 3 -6.71 53.01 -22.04
CA THR A 3 -6.33 51.82 -22.81
C THR A 3 -6.94 50.57 -22.18
N GLN A 4 -7.70 49.82 -22.99
CA GLN A 4 -8.29 48.51 -22.64
C GLN A 4 -7.21 47.45 -22.34
N PRO A 5 -7.50 46.48 -21.45
CA PRO A 5 -6.67 45.29 -21.27
C PRO A 5 -6.96 44.23 -22.36
N PRO A 6 -5.98 43.37 -22.71
CA PRO A 6 -6.15 42.39 -23.78
C PRO A 6 -7.08 41.23 -23.38
N ALA A 7 -7.80 40.76 -24.40
CA ALA A 7 -8.84 39.75 -24.33
C ALA A 7 -8.31 38.35 -23.94
N ARG A 8 -9.05 37.68 -23.05
CA ARG A 8 -8.89 36.26 -22.73
C ARG A 8 -9.29 35.41 -23.94
N GLY A 9 -8.33 34.68 -24.50
CA GLY A 9 -8.56 33.66 -25.52
C GLY A 9 -9.32 32.47 -24.94
N ARG A 10 -10.51 32.22 -25.49
CA ARG A 10 -11.32 31.02 -25.27
C ARG A 10 -10.75 29.86 -26.09
N TRP A 11 -10.25 28.82 -25.44
CA TRP A 11 -10.02 27.52 -26.07
C TRP A 11 -11.24 26.62 -25.79
N PRO A 12 -11.89 26.05 -26.83
CA PRO A 12 -13.08 25.25 -26.65
C PRO A 12 -12.76 23.82 -26.20
N ALA A 13 -13.74 23.28 -25.47
CA ALA A 13 -13.82 21.92 -24.95
C ALA A 13 -13.62 20.83 -26.01
N LEU A 14 -12.81 19.82 -25.67
CA LEU A 14 -12.80 18.49 -26.28
C LEU A 14 -12.23 17.47 -25.26
N VAL A 15 -13.03 17.10 -24.25
CA VAL A 15 -12.88 15.82 -23.52
C VAL A 15 -14.29 15.34 -23.17
N ALA A 16 -14.95 14.68 -24.12
CA ALA A 16 -16.21 13.98 -23.90
C ALA A 16 -16.31 12.82 -24.89
N ALA A 17 -15.59 11.72 -24.60
CA ALA A 17 -15.84 10.39 -25.16
C ALA A 17 -14.98 9.36 -24.40
N GLY A 18 -15.42 8.94 -23.22
CA GLY A 18 -14.70 7.95 -22.42
C GLY A 18 -15.47 7.38 -21.24
N ALA A 19 -16.80 7.24 -21.34
CA ALA A 19 -17.66 6.84 -20.22
C ALA A 19 -18.74 5.79 -20.57
N ALA A 20 -18.55 4.98 -21.63
CA ALA A 20 -19.59 4.04 -22.09
C ALA A 20 -19.15 2.57 -22.21
N ALA A 21 -18.01 2.16 -21.65
CA ALA A 21 -17.53 0.76 -21.76
C ALA A 21 -17.41 -0.02 -20.43
N ALA A 22 -17.62 0.62 -19.27
CA ALA A 22 -17.44 -0.02 -17.95
C ALA A 22 -18.73 -0.54 -17.29
N LEU A 23 -19.88 -0.48 -17.97
CA LEU A 23 -21.21 -0.73 -17.36
C LEU A 23 -21.85 -2.10 -17.66
N LEU A 24 -21.11 -3.08 -18.20
CA LEU A 24 -21.67 -4.40 -18.56
C LEU A 24 -21.00 -5.63 -17.92
N ALA A 25 -20.14 -5.45 -16.92
CA ALA A 25 -19.55 -6.58 -16.17
C ALA A 25 -20.18 -6.82 -14.77
N GLY A 26 -21.12 -5.98 -14.33
CA GLY A 26 -21.69 -6.02 -12.97
C GLY A 26 -23.12 -6.58 -12.85
N LEU A 27 -23.65 -7.25 -13.87
CA LEU A 27 -25.01 -7.80 -13.89
C LEU A 27 -25.00 -9.31 -14.22
N LEU A 28 -24.26 -10.08 -13.42
CA LEU A 28 -24.59 -11.49 -13.22
C LEU A 28 -24.98 -11.68 -11.77
N VAL A 29 -26.29 -11.64 -11.60
CA VAL A 29 -27.07 -12.02 -10.42
C VAL A 29 -26.54 -13.34 -9.88
N TRP A 30 -26.04 -13.29 -8.65
CA TRP A 30 -25.94 -14.46 -7.78
C TRP A 30 -27.37 -14.98 -7.56
N HIS A 31 -27.78 -15.96 -8.36
CA HIS A 31 -29.08 -16.59 -8.22
C HIS A 31 -28.95 -17.65 -7.14
N GLU A 32 -29.46 -17.38 -5.94
CA GLU A 32 -29.71 -18.39 -4.92
C GLU A 32 -30.64 -19.46 -5.52
N SER A 33 -30.08 -20.58 -5.95
CA SER A 33 -30.84 -21.79 -6.29
C SER A 33 -31.05 -22.62 -5.03
N GLY A 34 -31.90 -22.11 -4.14
CA GLY A 34 -32.50 -22.87 -3.04
C GLY A 34 -33.93 -23.24 -3.40
N SER A 35 -34.15 -24.43 -3.92
CA SER A 35 -35.49 -25.04 -3.92
C SER A 35 -35.38 -26.57 -3.77
N PRO A 36 -36.06 -27.15 -2.77
CA PRO A 36 -35.99 -28.58 -2.50
C PRO A 36 -36.87 -29.34 -3.51
N HIS A 37 -36.29 -30.24 -4.29
CA HIS A 37 -37.06 -31.21 -5.04
C HIS A 37 -37.14 -32.52 -4.28
N ALA A 38 -38.38 -32.84 -3.92
CA ALA A 38 -38.80 -34.08 -3.31
C ALA A 38 -38.71 -35.25 -4.30
N GLY A 39 -38.15 -36.37 -3.82
CA GLY A 39 -38.61 -37.71 -4.13
C GLY A 39 -38.03 -38.43 -5.35
N SER A 40 -37.17 -39.41 -5.11
CA SER A 40 -37.45 -40.84 -5.42
C SER A 40 -36.32 -41.77 -4.92
N PRO A 41 -36.59 -43.06 -4.66
CA PRO A 41 -35.90 -43.82 -3.63
C PRO A 41 -34.97 -44.95 -4.14
N GLN A 42 -34.15 -45.47 -3.22
CA GLN A 42 -33.45 -46.76 -3.18
C GLN A 42 -32.10 -46.92 -3.90
N ALA A 43 -31.03 -46.96 -3.09
CA ALA A 43 -30.17 -48.13 -3.00
C ALA A 43 -29.59 -48.23 -1.57
N ARG A 44 -29.99 -49.27 -0.84
CA ARG A 44 -29.51 -49.58 0.52
C ARG A 44 -28.07 -50.07 0.44
N HIS A 45 -27.14 -49.34 1.03
CA HIS A 45 -25.94 -49.89 1.65
C HIS A 45 -25.84 -49.23 3.03
N SER A 46 -26.01 -50.03 4.08
CA SER A 46 -25.83 -49.58 5.46
C SER A 46 -24.34 -49.65 5.83
N PRO A 47 -23.71 -48.55 6.27
CA PRO A 47 -22.62 -48.60 7.22
C PRO A 47 -23.18 -48.29 8.61
N THR A 48 -23.04 -49.26 9.49
CA THR A 48 -23.25 -49.16 10.93
C THR A 48 -22.40 -48.05 11.54
N GLY A 49 -23.05 -47.10 12.21
CA GLY A 49 -22.58 -46.56 13.49
C GLY A 49 -21.40 -45.59 13.48
N GLY A 50 -21.43 -44.54 12.65
CA GLY A 50 -20.64 -43.33 12.88
C GLY A 50 -21.58 -42.16 13.16
N ARG A 51 -21.51 -41.54 14.34
CA ARG A 51 -22.13 -40.23 14.57
C ARG A 51 -21.60 -39.29 13.49
N THR A 52 -22.42 -38.94 12.51
CA THR A 52 -22.19 -37.80 11.62
C THR A 52 -22.25 -36.55 12.49
N ALA A 53 -21.11 -36.20 13.08
CA ALA A 53 -20.89 -34.86 13.60
C ALA A 53 -21.06 -33.94 12.39
N THR A 54 -22.13 -33.13 12.39
CA THR A 54 -22.19 -31.97 11.51
C THR A 54 -20.88 -31.20 11.70
N PRO A 55 -20.12 -30.91 10.62
CA PRO A 55 -18.87 -30.16 10.74
C PRO A 55 -19.17 -28.89 11.53
N GLN A 56 -18.53 -28.75 12.68
CA GLN A 56 -18.67 -27.59 13.53
C GLN A 56 -18.12 -26.42 12.73
N VAL A 57 -19.00 -25.51 12.31
CA VAL A 57 -18.60 -24.32 11.55
C VAL A 57 -17.69 -23.50 12.47
N ASP A 58 -16.44 -23.33 12.04
CA ASP A 58 -15.49 -22.51 12.77
C ASP A 58 -15.99 -21.06 12.80
N GLY A 59 -16.27 -20.55 14.00
CA GLY A 59 -16.78 -19.19 14.18
C GLY A 59 -15.80 -18.09 13.74
N ARG A 60 -14.53 -18.44 13.45
CA ARG A 60 -13.53 -17.53 12.89
C ARG A 60 -13.75 -17.25 11.40
N ALA A 61 -14.50 -18.10 10.69
CA ALA A 61 -14.62 -18.00 9.24
C ALA A 61 -15.16 -16.65 8.71
N PRO A 62 -16.17 -16.00 9.32
CA PRO A 62 -16.59 -14.65 8.92
C PRO A 62 -15.47 -13.60 9.03
N PHE A 63 -14.70 -13.65 10.12
CA PHE A 63 -13.56 -12.75 10.35
C PHE A 63 -12.46 -12.98 9.34
N ALA A 64 -12.09 -14.24 9.10
CA ALA A 64 -11.09 -14.56 8.09
C ALA A 64 -11.52 -14.11 6.68
N ALA A 65 -12.80 -14.28 6.33
CA ALA A 65 -13.33 -13.80 5.05
C ALA A 65 -13.27 -12.27 4.91
N ALA A 66 -13.57 -11.52 5.98
CA ALA A 66 -13.45 -10.06 6.00
C ALA A 66 -11.99 -9.58 5.84
N LEU A 67 -11.04 -10.31 6.42
CA LEU A 67 -9.61 -10.00 6.30
C LEU A 67 -9.05 -10.37 4.92
N VAL A 68 -9.52 -11.44 4.31
CA VAL A 68 -9.20 -11.74 2.91
C VAL A 68 -9.80 -10.66 1.99
N ASP A 69 -11.04 -10.22 2.21
CA ASP A 69 -11.64 -9.10 1.48
C ASP A 69 -10.80 -7.82 1.62
N LEU A 70 -10.31 -7.51 2.82
CA LEU A 70 -9.39 -6.40 3.06
C LEU A 70 -8.10 -6.54 2.26
N ALA A 71 -7.44 -7.70 2.30
CA ALA A 71 -6.18 -7.95 1.61
C ALA A 71 -6.28 -7.78 0.08
N LEU A 72 -7.47 -8.00 -0.48
CA LEU A 72 -7.76 -7.89 -1.91
C LEU A 72 -8.24 -6.49 -2.33
N GLN A 73 -8.39 -5.54 -1.41
CA GLN A 73 -8.78 -4.18 -1.78
C GLN A 73 -7.67 -3.49 -2.59
N PRO A 74 -8.00 -2.85 -3.74
CA PRO A 74 -7.03 -2.10 -4.53
C PRO A 74 -6.50 -0.86 -3.80
N ALA A 75 -7.33 -0.28 -2.93
CA ALA A 75 -6.97 0.76 -2.00
C ALA A 75 -7.95 0.78 -0.83
N VAL A 76 -7.51 1.31 0.30
CA VAL A 76 -8.32 1.46 1.52
C VAL A 76 -8.17 2.87 2.09
N ARG A 77 -9.15 3.29 2.88
CA ARG A 77 -9.11 4.51 3.66
C ARG A 77 -9.15 4.17 5.14
N TYR A 78 -8.14 4.65 5.85
CA TYR A 78 -8.01 4.60 7.30
C TYR A 78 -8.47 5.92 7.90
N ARG A 79 -9.28 5.87 8.96
CA ARG A 79 -9.65 7.06 9.73
C ARG A 79 -9.50 6.78 11.22
N TRP A 80 -8.83 7.68 11.93
CA TRP A 80 -8.60 7.58 13.36
C TRP A 80 -8.66 8.97 14.01
N SER A 81 -8.82 9.01 15.32
CA SER A 81 -8.78 10.26 16.09
C SER A 81 -7.78 10.09 17.23
N ALA A 82 -6.87 11.06 17.39
CA ALA A 82 -6.04 11.14 18.58
C ALA A 82 -6.80 11.95 19.64
N ASP A 83 -7.17 11.34 20.76
CA ASP A 83 -7.64 11.99 22.00
C ASP A 83 -8.56 13.24 21.81
N GLY A 84 -9.65 13.10 21.03
CA GLY A 84 -10.65 14.16 20.86
C GLY A 84 -10.25 15.33 19.95
N SER A 85 -9.15 15.21 19.21
CA SER A 85 -8.68 16.18 18.21
C SER A 85 -9.28 15.96 16.81
N ASP A 86 -8.83 16.77 15.84
CA ASP A 86 -9.20 16.64 14.42
C ASP A 86 -8.94 15.21 13.92
N GLN A 87 -9.92 14.68 13.18
CA GLN A 87 -9.84 13.34 12.62
C GLN A 87 -8.70 13.26 11.59
N SER A 88 -7.79 12.31 11.77
CA SER A 88 -6.79 11.97 10.77
C SER A 88 -7.35 10.95 9.79
N GLU A 89 -6.95 11.08 8.53
CA GLU A 89 -7.43 10.23 7.44
C GLU A 89 -6.29 9.95 6.49
N LEU A 90 -6.11 8.68 6.11
CA LEU A 90 -5.10 8.28 5.15
C LEU A 90 -5.70 7.25 4.19
N SER A 91 -5.66 7.55 2.90
CA SER A 91 -6.00 6.58 1.85
C SER A 91 -4.72 5.93 1.33
N VAL A 92 -4.67 4.61 1.27
CA VAL A 92 -3.48 3.80 0.96
C VAL A 92 -3.77 2.82 -0.17
N THR A 93 -2.90 2.77 -1.17
CA THR A 93 -2.96 1.83 -2.30
C THR A 93 -2.49 0.43 -1.88
N ALA A 94 -2.77 -0.59 -2.69
CA ALA A 94 -2.25 -1.94 -2.49
C ALA A 94 -0.71 -2.01 -2.39
N ALA A 95 -0.03 -1.11 -3.11
CA ALA A 95 1.44 -1.00 -3.12
C ALA A 95 2.00 -0.17 -1.94
N GLY A 96 1.15 0.53 -1.18
CA GLY A 96 1.54 1.28 0.01
C GLY A 96 1.83 2.76 -0.22
N GLU A 97 1.57 3.28 -1.43
CA GLU A 97 1.45 4.72 -1.62
C GLU A 97 0.26 5.24 -0.84
N ALA A 98 0.38 6.45 -0.32
CA ALA A 98 -0.62 7.00 0.58
C ALA A 98 -0.83 8.49 0.37
N LEU A 99 -2.08 8.94 0.52
CA LEU A 99 -2.43 10.36 0.53
C LEU A 99 -3.50 10.62 1.60
N GLY A 100 -3.38 11.74 2.30
CA GLY A 100 -4.38 12.15 3.28
C GLY A 100 -3.86 13.25 4.20
N SER A 101 -4.32 13.25 5.44
CA SER A 101 -3.89 14.16 6.49
C SER A 101 -3.57 13.41 7.77
N THR A 102 -2.40 13.67 8.34
CA THR A 102 -1.96 13.09 9.61
C THR A 102 -1.51 14.19 10.57
N LEU A 103 -1.51 13.90 11.86
CA LEU A 103 -0.94 14.83 12.84
C LEU A 103 0.60 14.77 12.80
N VAL A 104 1.23 15.91 12.53
CA VAL A 104 2.67 16.14 12.65
C VAL A 104 2.87 17.13 13.79
N ASN A 105 3.52 16.69 14.87
CA ASN A 105 3.69 17.45 16.12
C ASN A 105 2.37 17.99 16.71
N GLY A 106 1.26 17.27 16.52
CA GLY A 106 -0.07 17.67 17.00
C GLY A 106 -0.82 18.64 16.08
N THR A 107 -0.24 19.03 14.95
CA THR A 107 -0.90 19.84 13.91
C THR A 107 -1.25 18.96 12.72
N SER A 108 -2.47 19.10 12.18
CA SER A 108 -2.87 18.39 10.97
C SER A 108 -2.08 18.90 9.76
N ALA A 109 -1.40 17.98 9.07
CA ALA A 109 -0.65 18.26 7.85
C ALA A 109 -1.08 17.28 6.76
N ALA A 110 -1.12 17.75 5.50
CA ALA A 110 -1.35 16.82 4.39
C ALA A 110 -0.11 15.92 4.25
N THR A 111 -0.33 14.63 4.00
CA THR A 111 0.71 13.61 3.99
C THR A 111 0.62 12.82 2.70
N LEU A 112 1.77 12.68 2.03
CA LEU A 112 1.96 11.89 0.81
C LEU A 112 3.06 10.86 1.08
N ARG A 113 2.80 9.58 0.82
CA ARG A 113 3.84 8.55 0.76
C ARG A 113 3.96 8.05 -0.67
N VAL A 114 5.17 8.16 -1.23
CA VAL A 114 5.49 7.74 -2.59
C VAL A 114 6.93 7.24 -2.64
N GLY A 115 7.18 6.15 -3.38
CA GLY A 115 8.52 5.55 -3.47
C GLY A 115 9.11 5.16 -2.10
N GLY A 116 8.26 4.77 -1.15
CA GLY A 116 8.66 4.43 0.21
C GLY A 116 8.97 5.62 1.13
N THR A 117 9.00 6.85 0.62
CA THR A 117 9.27 8.06 1.41
C THR A 117 7.97 8.78 1.76
N THR A 118 7.86 9.24 3.00
CA THR A 118 6.75 10.08 3.48
C THR A 118 7.13 11.56 3.42
N TYR A 119 6.22 12.35 2.87
CA TYR A 119 6.29 13.80 2.75
C TYR A 119 5.10 14.41 3.47
N SER A 120 5.31 15.54 4.13
CA SER A 120 4.23 16.32 4.74
C SER A 120 4.21 17.74 4.18
N LEU A 121 3.00 18.26 3.91
CA LEU A 121 2.76 19.61 3.41
C LEU A 121 2.27 20.48 4.55
N GLY A 122 2.98 21.59 4.79
CA GLY A 122 2.59 22.57 5.80
C GLY A 122 3.40 22.47 7.09
N GLY A 123 3.36 23.56 7.85
CA GLY A 123 4.36 23.95 8.84
C GLY A 123 4.65 22.89 9.90
N VAL A 124 5.83 22.29 9.79
CA VAL A 124 6.48 21.64 10.92
C VAL A 124 6.66 22.71 11.99
N ASP A 125 6.15 22.49 13.21
CA ASP A 125 6.12 23.50 14.27
C ASP A 125 7.45 24.26 14.39
N GLY A 126 7.35 25.59 14.35
CA GLY A 126 8.51 26.49 14.40
C GLY A 126 9.11 26.90 13.06
N GLN A 127 8.57 26.46 11.91
CA GLN A 127 9.04 26.86 10.57
C GLN A 127 7.90 27.43 9.69
N PRO A 128 7.42 28.65 9.98
CA PRO A 128 6.35 29.29 9.20
C PRO A 128 6.73 29.57 7.74
N ASP A 129 8.03 29.59 7.43
CA ASP A 129 8.57 29.77 6.09
C ASP A 129 8.43 28.52 5.20
N LEU A 130 8.06 27.35 5.76
CA LEU A 130 7.74 26.13 5.02
C LEU A 130 6.25 25.95 4.69
N ALA A 131 5.42 26.95 4.97
CA ALA A 131 4.00 26.89 4.62
C ALA A 131 3.83 26.62 3.10
N GLY A 132 3.09 25.57 2.75
CA GLY A 132 2.86 25.17 1.36
C GLY A 132 4.05 24.49 0.67
N THR A 133 5.09 24.08 1.41
CA THR A 133 6.23 23.31 0.89
C THR A 133 6.16 21.87 1.38
N TRP A 134 6.41 20.90 0.50
CA TRP A 134 6.52 19.49 0.86
C TRP A 134 7.83 19.23 1.60
N VAL A 135 7.76 18.44 2.66
CA VAL A 135 8.88 18.18 3.56
C VAL A 135 9.07 16.68 3.74
N ALA A 136 10.23 16.17 3.35
CA ALA A 136 10.66 14.79 3.59
C ALA A 136 11.34 14.65 4.95
N GLY A 137 11.23 13.47 5.55
CA GLY A 137 11.91 13.15 6.82
C GLY A 137 11.32 13.87 8.04
N ALA A 138 10.20 14.59 7.88
CA ALA A 138 9.35 14.88 9.02
C ALA A 138 8.78 13.53 9.48
N ALA A 139 9.30 13.01 10.60
CA ALA A 139 8.64 11.89 11.23
C ALA A 139 7.19 12.34 11.48
N PRO A 140 6.17 11.57 11.06
CA PRO A 140 4.86 11.73 11.66
C PRO A 140 5.11 11.75 13.16
N ALA A 141 4.52 12.68 13.90
CA ALA A 141 4.65 12.59 15.35
C ALA A 141 4.27 11.17 15.71
N GLU A 142 5.11 10.51 16.51
CA GLU A 142 4.64 9.38 17.29
C GLU A 142 3.45 9.94 18.06
N THR A 143 2.26 9.78 17.49
CA THR A 143 1.05 10.34 18.07
C THR A 143 1.02 9.79 19.47
N ALA A 144 0.69 10.63 20.45
CA ALA A 144 0.60 10.24 21.85
C ALA A 144 -0.35 9.03 22.11
N GLY A 145 -1.01 8.48 21.07
CA GLY A 145 -1.68 7.19 21.04
C GLY A 145 -0.80 5.94 20.90
N GLY A 146 0.53 6.04 20.81
CA GLY A 146 1.42 4.87 20.73
C GLY A 146 1.33 4.09 19.41
N ASP A 147 1.92 2.88 19.37
CA ASP A 147 2.04 1.93 18.23
C ASP A 147 0.70 1.44 17.62
N THR A 148 -0.40 2.18 17.81
CA THR A 148 -1.77 1.71 17.63
C THR A 148 -2.45 2.23 16.36
N ALA A 149 -2.05 3.40 15.83
CA ALA A 149 -2.55 3.90 14.55
C ALA A 149 -1.92 3.14 13.36
N PRO A 150 -2.62 3.02 12.21
CA PRO A 150 -2.03 2.43 11.01
C PRO A 150 -0.77 3.19 10.62
N GLN A 151 0.33 2.47 10.40
CA GLN A 151 1.56 3.09 9.92
C GLN A 151 1.30 3.71 8.54
N VAL A 152 1.91 4.87 8.27
CA VAL A 152 1.75 5.55 6.98
C VAL A 152 2.17 4.60 5.86
N GLY A 153 1.24 4.26 4.96
CA GLY A 153 1.42 3.29 3.87
C GLY A 153 1.46 1.82 4.28
N GLN A 154 0.89 1.48 5.44
CA GLN A 154 0.55 0.09 5.76
C GLN A 154 -0.47 -0.42 4.73
N THR A 155 -0.05 -1.36 3.89
CA THR A 155 -0.89 -1.88 2.81
C THR A 155 -2.06 -2.71 3.36
N PRO A 156 -3.16 -2.84 2.61
CA PRO A 156 -4.30 -3.67 3.00
C PRO A 156 -3.88 -5.13 3.28
N VAL A 157 -2.98 -5.69 2.46
CA VAL A 157 -2.48 -7.07 2.63
C VAL A 157 -1.59 -7.22 3.87
N THR A 158 -0.75 -6.23 4.19
CA THR A 158 0.07 -6.25 5.41
C THR A 158 -0.80 -6.20 6.65
N LEU A 159 -1.80 -5.31 6.69
CA LEU A 159 -2.74 -5.23 7.80
C LEU A 159 -3.57 -6.51 7.94
N ALA A 160 -4.13 -7.01 6.83
CA ALA A 160 -4.92 -8.24 6.84
C ALA A 160 -4.12 -9.45 7.36
N ASN A 161 -2.87 -9.62 6.94
CA ASN A 161 -2.02 -10.72 7.40
C ASN A 161 -1.70 -10.62 8.89
N LEU A 162 -1.45 -9.41 9.41
CA LEU A 162 -1.24 -9.18 10.84
C LEU A 162 -2.50 -9.57 11.64
N LEU A 163 -3.68 -9.18 11.16
CA LEU A 163 -4.96 -9.50 11.81
C LEU A 163 -5.34 -10.97 11.67
N LEU A 164 -5.00 -11.65 10.57
CA LEU A 164 -5.19 -13.09 10.39
C LEU A 164 -4.34 -13.88 11.39
N GLN A 165 -3.10 -13.46 11.60
CA GLN A 165 -2.22 -14.05 12.61
C GLN A 165 -2.79 -13.85 14.03
N ALA A 166 -3.32 -12.67 14.33
CA ALA A 166 -3.96 -12.40 15.62
C ALA A 166 -5.23 -13.26 15.80
N LEU A 167 -6.05 -13.39 14.75
CA LEU A 167 -7.27 -14.20 14.75
C LEU A 167 -6.99 -15.69 15.01
N ASP A 168 -5.88 -16.21 14.49
CA ASP A 168 -5.49 -17.63 14.65
C ASP A 168 -5.07 -17.99 16.09
N SER A 169 -4.77 -17.00 16.93
CA SER A 169 -4.34 -17.23 18.32
C SER A 169 -5.36 -18.01 19.16
N ASP A 170 -4.89 -18.91 20.03
CA ASP A 170 -5.71 -19.61 21.02
C ASP A 170 -6.35 -18.67 22.06
N GLN A 171 -5.83 -17.45 22.18
CA GLN A 171 -6.37 -16.41 23.06
C GLN A 171 -7.53 -15.62 22.42
N THR A 172 -7.81 -15.87 21.14
CA THR A 172 -8.90 -15.18 20.44
C THR A 172 -10.26 -15.65 20.93
N THR A 173 -11.06 -14.71 21.43
CA THR A 173 -12.43 -14.94 21.86
C THR A 173 -13.41 -14.46 20.81
N LEU A 174 -14.33 -15.33 20.42
CA LEU A 174 -15.37 -15.06 19.42
C LEU A 174 -16.67 -14.61 20.09
N PRO A 175 -17.54 -13.90 19.35
CA PRO A 175 -18.81 -13.47 19.92
C PRO A 175 -19.69 -14.70 20.19
N SER A 176 -20.35 -14.72 21.34
CA SER A 176 -21.41 -15.68 21.61
C SER A 176 -22.59 -15.39 20.67
N PRO A 177 -23.37 -16.39 20.23
CA PRO A 177 -24.59 -16.17 19.44
C PRO A 177 -25.59 -15.20 20.08
N ASP A 178 -25.56 -15.09 21.42
CA ASP A 178 -26.44 -14.25 22.22
C ASP A 178 -25.84 -12.87 22.55
N SER A 179 -24.61 -12.59 22.11
CA SER A 179 -23.97 -11.29 22.34
C SER A 179 -24.71 -10.20 21.55
N PRO A 180 -25.01 -9.03 22.17
CA PRO A 180 -25.58 -7.92 21.43
C PRO A 180 -24.60 -7.48 20.34
N SER A 181 -25.13 -7.28 19.12
CA SER A 181 -24.32 -6.80 17.99
C SER A 181 -23.79 -5.41 18.29
N ALA A 182 -22.49 -5.22 18.15
CA ALA A 182 -21.89 -3.89 18.13
C ALA A 182 -22.35 -3.14 16.86
N THR A 183 -22.17 -1.83 16.83
CA THR A 183 -22.40 -1.03 15.61
C THR A 183 -21.24 -0.10 15.37
N VAL A 184 -20.70 -0.09 14.16
CA VAL A 184 -19.67 0.86 13.70
C VAL A 184 -20.31 1.72 12.63
N ASP A 185 -20.37 3.04 12.82
CA ASP A 185 -21.04 3.99 11.90
C ASP A 185 -22.46 3.56 11.49
N GLY A 186 -23.21 2.96 12.41
CA GLY A 186 -24.57 2.46 12.18
C GLY A 186 -24.66 1.10 11.45
N VAL A 187 -23.54 0.47 11.11
CA VAL A 187 -23.47 -0.87 10.53
C VAL A 187 -23.36 -1.91 11.64
N PRO A 188 -24.28 -2.89 11.74
CA PRO A 188 -24.18 -3.99 12.69
C PRO A 188 -22.90 -4.80 12.49
N ALA A 189 -22.21 -5.08 13.59
CA ALA A 189 -20.88 -5.67 13.60
C ALA A 189 -20.78 -6.92 14.49
N LEU A 190 -19.94 -7.86 14.06
CA LEU A 190 -19.43 -8.96 14.88
C LEU A 190 -18.08 -8.56 15.46
N THR A 191 -17.84 -8.89 16.73
CA THR A 191 -16.60 -8.54 17.44
C THR A 191 -15.84 -9.79 17.83
N ALA A 192 -14.57 -9.89 17.45
CA ALA A 192 -13.62 -10.87 17.97
C ALA A 192 -12.57 -10.16 18.82
N VAL A 193 -12.33 -10.64 20.04
CA VAL A 193 -11.28 -10.13 20.93
C VAL A 193 -10.02 -10.93 20.63
N THR A 194 -9.00 -10.29 20.07
CA THR A 194 -7.71 -10.93 19.75
C THR A 194 -6.62 -10.41 20.69
N PRO A 195 -5.44 -11.08 20.78
CA PRO A 195 -4.31 -10.53 21.54
C PRO A 195 -3.87 -9.13 21.10
N GLY A 196 -4.06 -8.81 19.81
CA GLY A 196 -3.71 -7.51 19.26
C GLY A 196 -4.75 -6.41 19.49
N GLY A 197 -5.98 -6.77 19.85
CA GLY A 197 -7.10 -5.83 19.93
C GLY A 197 -8.44 -6.43 19.51
N ASP A 198 -9.48 -5.62 19.59
CA ASP A 198 -10.82 -5.98 19.15
C ASP A 198 -10.95 -5.77 17.64
N LEU A 199 -11.39 -6.83 16.96
CA LEU A 199 -11.63 -6.88 15.53
C LEU A 199 -13.13 -6.81 15.27
N LEU A 200 -13.60 -5.74 14.62
CA LEU A 200 -15.02 -5.54 14.32
C LEU A 200 -15.25 -5.64 12.81
N ILE A 201 -16.07 -6.62 12.40
CA ILE A 201 -16.45 -6.85 11.00
C ILE A 201 -17.94 -6.66 10.80
N SER A 202 -18.40 -6.41 9.57
CA SER A 202 -19.83 -6.37 9.27
C SER A 202 -20.51 -7.71 9.60
N GLN A 203 -21.71 -7.66 10.16
CA GLN A 203 -22.49 -8.86 10.48
C GLN A 203 -23.13 -9.49 9.24
N ALA A 204 -23.47 -8.69 8.24
CA ALA A 204 -24.04 -9.15 6.98
C ALA A 204 -22.94 -9.40 5.94
N ARG A 205 -23.20 -10.36 5.04
CA ARG A 205 -22.37 -10.59 3.85
C ARG A 205 -22.58 -9.46 2.83
N PRO A 206 -21.55 -9.09 2.04
CA PRO A 206 -20.16 -9.54 2.17
C PRO A 206 -19.53 -9.02 3.48
N TYR A 207 -18.80 -9.90 4.17
CA TYR A 207 -18.14 -9.53 5.43
C TYR A 207 -16.98 -8.57 5.15
N ARG A 208 -16.91 -7.46 5.89
CA ARG A 208 -15.88 -6.42 5.71
C ARG A 208 -15.32 -6.00 7.07
N LEU A 209 -14.03 -5.71 7.14
CA LEU A 209 -13.46 -5.02 8.29
C LEU A 209 -14.08 -3.63 8.40
N LEU A 210 -14.57 -3.28 9.58
CA LEU A 210 -15.14 -1.96 9.87
C LEU A 210 -14.22 -1.16 10.78
N GLU A 211 -13.73 -1.78 11.85
CA GLU A 211 -12.89 -1.14 12.86
C GLU A 211 -11.91 -2.15 13.46
N PHE A 212 -10.72 -1.68 13.78
CA PHE A 212 -9.80 -2.37 14.66
C PHE A 212 -9.45 -1.45 15.83
N ALA A 213 -9.61 -1.98 17.04
CA ALA A 213 -9.35 -1.28 18.29
C ALA A 213 -8.19 -1.99 19.02
N PRO A 214 -6.95 -1.49 18.87
CA PRO A 214 -5.78 -2.12 19.47
C PRO A 214 -5.92 -2.27 20.99
N SER A 215 -5.38 -3.36 21.52
CA SER A 215 -5.23 -3.53 22.96
C SER A 215 -4.19 -2.53 23.46
N GLY A 216 -4.61 -1.43 24.09
CA GLY A 216 -3.67 -0.51 24.75
C GLY A 216 -2.85 -1.21 25.83
N PRO A 217 -1.68 -0.69 26.22
CA PRO A 217 -0.99 -1.16 27.41
C PRO A 217 -1.97 -1.03 28.58
N SER A 218 -2.34 -2.16 29.19
CA SER A 218 -3.28 -2.14 30.32
C SER A 218 -2.70 -1.24 31.41
N PRO A 219 -3.43 -0.20 31.86
CA PRO A 219 -2.96 0.70 32.91
C PRO A 219 -2.79 -0.01 34.27
N ASP A 220 -3.22 -1.28 34.37
CA ASP A 220 -3.17 -2.10 35.58
C ASP A 220 -1.89 -2.96 35.71
N THR A 221 -0.76 -2.51 35.17
CA THR A 221 0.54 -2.98 35.68
C THR A 221 1.04 -1.94 36.67
N PRO A 222 0.85 -2.13 38.00
CA PRO A 222 1.50 -1.27 38.98
C PRO A 222 3.01 -1.41 38.77
N GLN A 223 3.65 -0.30 38.42
CA GLN A 223 5.10 -0.17 38.43
C GLN A 223 5.56 -0.05 39.89
N ASP A 224 5.26 -1.05 40.72
CA ASP A 224 5.70 -1.16 42.11
C ASP A 224 6.71 -2.31 42.25
N ALA A 225 7.96 -2.02 41.93
CA ALA A 225 9.07 -2.70 42.58
C ALA A 225 9.22 -2.11 44.00
N PRO A 226 9.19 -2.92 45.08
CA PRO A 226 9.18 -2.40 46.44
C PRO A 226 10.55 -1.85 46.87
N PRO A 227 10.63 -0.71 47.58
CA PRO A 227 11.75 -0.43 48.47
C PRO A 227 11.66 -1.33 49.73
N PRO A 228 12.79 -1.73 50.35
CA PRO A 228 12.79 -2.59 51.54
C PRO A 228 12.17 -1.92 52.77
N PRO A 229 11.75 -2.70 53.79
CA PRO A 229 10.58 -2.41 54.60
C PRO A 229 10.88 -1.52 55.80
N VAL A 230 9.95 -0.60 56.12
CA VAL A 230 9.77 -0.11 57.49
C VAL A 230 8.29 0.22 57.77
N GLY A 231 7.69 -0.55 58.67
CA GLY A 231 6.78 -0.03 59.70
C GLY A 231 5.32 0.31 59.37
N SER A 232 4.45 -0.69 59.55
CA SER A 232 3.22 -0.66 60.38
C SER A 232 2.05 0.34 60.13
N ALA A 233 0.92 -0.30 59.79
CA ALA A 233 -0.40 -0.27 60.49
C ALA A 233 -1.56 0.63 60.00
N ASN A 234 -2.64 -0.07 59.61
CA ASN A 234 -4.09 0.23 59.62
C ASN A 234 -4.57 1.45 58.76
N GLU A 235 -5.70 1.43 58.05
CA GLU A 235 -7.03 1.03 58.49
C GLU A 235 -8.04 0.93 57.31
N GLN A 236 -8.87 -0.12 57.34
CA GLN A 236 -10.29 -0.24 56.95
C GLN A 236 -10.84 0.12 55.54
N ALA A 237 -11.56 -0.88 55.03
CA ALA A 237 -12.41 -0.89 53.84
C ALA A 237 -13.70 -0.06 53.97
N VAL A 238 -14.19 0.46 52.84
CA VAL A 238 -15.61 0.79 52.65
C VAL A 238 -16.09 0.23 51.31
N PHE A 239 -17.03 -0.71 51.44
CA PHE A 239 -17.86 -1.31 50.41
C PHE A 239 -18.91 -0.27 49.93
N ARG A 240 -19.05 -0.03 48.61
CA ARG A 240 -20.26 0.56 48.02
C ARG A 240 -20.66 -0.24 46.78
N GLY A 241 -21.92 -0.70 46.80
CA GLY A 241 -22.53 -1.60 45.83
C GLY A 241 -22.94 -0.94 44.49
N PRO A 242 -23.69 -1.68 43.66
CA PRO A 242 -23.70 -1.53 42.21
C PRO A 242 -24.67 -0.43 41.76
N ALA A 243 -24.19 0.47 40.91
CA ALA A 243 -25.04 1.36 40.11
C ALA A 243 -25.25 0.74 38.72
N ALA A 244 -26.52 0.66 38.34
CA ALA A 244 -27.02 -0.05 37.18
C ALA A 244 -26.47 0.48 35.83
N LEU A 245 -26.24 -0.49 34.96
CA LEU A 245 -26.02 -0.43 33.52
C LEU A 245 -26.83 0.67 32.81
N ARG A 246 -26.17 1.76 32.46
CA ARG A 246 -26.32 2.35 31.13
C ARG A 246 -25.10 1.89 30.35
N ALA A 247 -25.30 0.93 29.45
CA ALA A 247 -24.34 0.61 28.40
C ALA A 247 -24.25 1.83 27.47
N SER A 248 -23.51 2.84 27.92
CA SER A 248 -22.94 3.81 27.01
C SER A 248 -21.92 3.03 26.21
N ALA A 249 -21.94 3.14 24.88
CA ALA A 249 -20.89 2.59 24.05
C ALA A 249 -19.54 2.95 24.69
N PRO A 250 -18.62 1.99 24.89
CA PRO A 250 -17.30 2.33 25.42
C PRO A 250 -16.73 3.44 24.54
N ALA A 251 -16.18 4.47 25.17
CA ALA A 251 -15.44 5.49 24.43
C ALA A 251 -14.40 4.76 23.56
N PRO A 252 -14.16 5.19 22.31
CA PRO A 252 -13.19 4.54 21.44
C PRO A 252 -11.86 4.44 22.20
N SER A 253 -11.32 3.23 22.28
CA SER A 253 -10.01 2.99 22.86
C SER A 253 -8.99 3.86 22.12
N ALA A 254 -8.03 4.42 22.86
CA ALA A 254 -6.94 5.16 22.24
C ALA A 254 -6.29 4.30 21.15
N GLY A 255 -6.21 4.82 19.93
CA GLY A 255 -5.65 4.09 18.79
C GLY A 255 -6.65 3.30 17.93
N ALA A 256 -7.93 3.27 18.28
CA ALA A 256 -8.94 2.65 17.41
C ALA A 256 -9.02 3.37 16.07
N PHE A 257 -9.14 2.61 14.99
CA PHE A 257 -9.26 3.14 13.64
C PHE A 257 -10.27 2.34 12.81
N THR A 258 -10.96 3.07 11.93
CA THR A 258 -11.89 2.50 10.96
C THR A 258 -11.18 2.23 9.64
N VAL A 259 -11.65 1.21 8.93
CA VAL A 259 -11.13 0.83 7.62
C VAL A 259 -12.29 0.75 6.63
N SER A 260 -12.10 1.35 5.46
CA SER A 260 -13.06 1.27 4.36
C SER A 260 -12.36 0.99 3.05
N GLY A 261 -12.78 -0.05 2.34
CA GLY A 261 -12.30 -0.31 0.98
C GLY A 261 -12.76 0.78 0.02
N LEU A 262 -11.87 1.27 -0.84
CA LEU A 262 -12.21 2.23 -1.87
C LEU A 262 -12.79 1.53 -3.09
N SER A 263 -13.77 2.17 -3.72
CA SER A 263 -14.30 1.69 -5.00
C SER A 263 -13.23 1.78 -6.09
N ALA A 264 -13.40 1.04 -7.20
CA ALA A 264 -12.50 1.14 -8.35
C ALA A 264 -12.31 2.59 -8.87
N PRO A 265 -13.37 3.42 -9.06
CA PRO A 265 -13.17 4.82 -9.46
C PRO A 265 -12.48 5.66 -8.38
N ASP A 266 -12.78 5.45 -7.09
CA ASP A 266 -12.11 6.21 -6.01
C ASP A 266 -10.64 5.83 -5.89
N SER A 267 -10.30 4.55 -6.10
CA SER A 267 -8.93 4.06 -6.12
C SER A 267 -8.14 4.61 -7.31
N ALA A 268 -8.80 4.78 -8.47
CA ALA A 268 -8.20 5.45 -9.63
C ALA A 268 -8.01 6.95 -9.39
N ALA A 269 -8.98 7.62 -8.73
CA ALA A 269 -8.87 9.02 -8.35
C ALA A 269 -7.71 9.24 -7.38
N LEU A 270 -7.59 8.41 -6.33
CA LEU A 270 -6.48 8.44 -5.37
C LEU A 270 -5.11 8.38 -6.07
N ARG A 271 -4.91 7.42 -6.98
CA ARG A 271 -3.65 7.33 -7.74
C ARG A 271 -3.39 8.55 -8.62
N GLY A 272 -4.44 9.11 -9.22
CA GLY A 272 -4.35 10.36 -9.99
C GLY A 272 -3.91 11.55 -9.12
N GLU A 273 -4.40 11.64 -7.89
CA GLU A 273 -4.01 12.67 -6.92
C GLU A 273 -2.58 12.48 -6.43
N ILE A 274 -2.19 11.25 -6.05
CA ILE A 274 -0.81 10.91 -5.67
C ILE A 274 0.16 11.29 -6.80
N ARG A 275 -0.17 10.99 -8.06
CA ARG A 275 0.63 11.38 -9.23
C ARG A 275 0.76 12.90 -9.38
N SER A 276 -0.34 13.61 -9.21
CA SER A 276 -0.38 15.08 -9.26
C SER A 276 0.53 15.69 -8.18
N ASP A 277 0.44 15.19 -6.95
CA ASP A 277 1.22 15.71 -5.82
C ASP A 277 2.69 15.29 -5.89
N THR A 278 2.98 14.10 -6.43
CA THR A 278 4.35 13.65 -6.73
C THR A 278 5.07 14.63 -7.65
N GLY A 279 4.36 15.21 -8.63
CA GLY A 279 4.91 16.25 -9.50
C GLY A 279 5.36 17.54 -8.77
N GLN A 280 4.85 17.80 -7.57
CA GLN A 280 5.19 18.96 -6.75
C GLN A 280 6.45 18.72 -5.89
N LEU A 281 6.91 17.48 -5.76
CA LEU A 281 8.03 17.10 -4.90
C LEU A 281 9.41 17.54 -5.41
N ALA A 282 9.50 18.06 -6.64
CA ALA A 282 10.75 18.55 -7.21
C ALA A 282 11.44 19.64 -6.36
N ASN A 283 10.66 20.37 -5.55
CA ASN A 283 11.15 21.41 -4.63
C ASN A 283 10.97 21.03 -3.16
N ALA A 284 10.72 19.75 -2.86
CA ALA A 284 10.56 19.31 -1.48
C ALA A 284 11.85 19.54 -0.67
N VAL A 285 11.71 19.89 0.60
CA VAL A 285 12.81 20.06 1.55
C VAL A 285 13.05 18.77 2.30
N ASP A 286 14.29 18.40 2.58
CA ASP A 286 14.62 17.23 3.42
C ASP A 286 15.11 17.68 4.79
N LEU A 287 14.32 17.45 5.84
CA LEU A 287 14.72 17.79 7.22
C LEU A 287 15.71 16.80 7.82
N GLY A 288 15.86 15.63 7.21
CA GLY A 288 16.88 14.66 7.58
C GLY A 288 18.28 15.04 7.11
N LEU A 289 18.43 16.16 6.39
CA LEU A 289 19.72 16.66 5.93
C LEU A 289 20.03 17.99 6.60
N GLN A 290 21.10 18.03 7.39
CA GLN A 290 21.56 19.22 8.09
C GLN A 290 22.67 19.90 7.31
N VAL A 291 22.46 21.17 6.93
CA VAL A 291 23.49 22.02 6.34
C VAL A 291 24.31 22.67 7.46
N ARG A 292 25.60 22.36 7.54
CA ARG A 292 26.53 22.96 8.49
C ARG A 292 27.13 24.23 7.90
N VAL A 293 27.17 25.29 8.69
CA VAL A 293 27.70 26.59 8.30
C VAL A 293 28.91 26.91 9.17
N ASP A 294 29.95 27.47 8.56
CA ASP A 294 31.11 28.02 9.27
C ASP A 294 30.96 29.53 9.43
N GLY A 295 30.88 29.99 10.68
CA GLY A 295 30.82 31.42 10.99
C GLY A 295 29.54 32.14 10.57
N LYS A 296 29.65 33.46 10.47
CA LYS A 296 28.57 34.38 10.07
C LYS A 296 28.63 34.64 8.56
N PRO A 297 27.50 34.95 7.93
CA PRO A 297 27.49 35.28 6.51
C PRO A 297 28.17 36.61 6.19
N ASP A 298 28.82 36.65 5.02
CA ASP A 298 29.45 37.82 4.46
C ASP A 298 28.43 38.61 3.62
N VAL A 299 28.25 39.90 3.94
CA VAL A 299 27.32 40.79 3.21
C VAL A 299 28.09 41.93 2.55
N ARG A 300 28.04 42.00 1.21
CA ARG A 300 28.70 43.03 0.41
C ARG A 300 27.68 43.79 -0.44
N CYS A 301 27.42 45.04 -0.09
CA CYS A 301 26.47 45.88 -0.81
C CYS A 301 27.16 46.88 -1.74
N SER A 302 26.64 46.98 -2.96
CA SER A 302 27.03 47.96 -3.98
C SER A 302 25.84 48.85 -4.34
N SER A 303 26.03 49.78 -5.28
CA SER A 303 24.91 50.57 -5.83
C SER A 303 23.86 49.74 -6.55
N GLY A 304 24.18 48.51 -6.96
CA GLY A 304 23.25 47.61 -7.68
C GLY A 304 22.48 46.63 -6.80
N GLY A 305 22.82 46.52 -5.51
CA GLY A 305 22.26 45.50 -4.61
C GLY A 305 23.31 44.92 -3.67
N CYS A 306 22.90 43.91 -2.90
CA CYS A 306 23.72 43.24 -1.91
C CYS A 306 23.95 41.78 -2.31
N GLN A 307 25.22 41.37 -2.25
CA GLN A 307 25.63 39.98 -2.33
C GLN A 307 25.74 39.44 -0.90
N VAL A 308 25.12 38.29 -0.67
CA VAL A 308 25.21 37.54 0.59
C VAL A 308 25.90 36.22 0.31
N THR A 309 26.95 35.92 1.06
CA THR A 309 27.75 34.69 0.94
C THR A 309 27.74 33.93 2.26
N SER A 310 27.41 32.65 2.22
CA SER A 310 27.49 31.73 3.37
C SER A 310 28.60 30.72 3.14
N HIS A 311 29.42 30.49 4.17
CA HIS A 311 30.49 29.49 4.15
C HIS A 311 29.95 28.17 4.69
N LEU A 312 29.87 27.13 3.85
CA LEU A 312 29.34 25.84 4.26
C LEU A 312 30.48 24.94 4.74
N ALA A 313 30.26 24.30 5.89
CA ALA A 313 31.14 23.30 6.47
C ALA A 313 30.80 21.85 6.03
N GLY A 314 29.69 21.68 5.30
CA GLY A 314 29.23 20.39 4.77
C GLY A 314 27.72 20.19 4.91
N VAL A 315 27.20 19.14 4.29
CA VAL A 315 25.83 18.65 4.49
C VAL A 315 25.89 17.24 5.03
N VAL A 316 25.24 16.99 6.15
CA VAL A 316 25.24 15.70 6.84
C VAL A 316 23.82 15.14 6.99
N PRO A 317 23.61 13.85 6.70
CA PRO A 317 22.40 13.16 7.08
C PRO A 317 22.29 13.03 8.61
N SER A 318 21.12 13.31 9.17
CA SER A 318 20.82 13.18 10.60
C SER A 318 20.67 11.73 11.05
N ASP A 319 20.24 10.85 10.15
CA ASP A 319 19.91 9.45 10.42
C ASP A 319 20.10 8.57 9.17
N ASP A 320 19.93 7.25 9.35
CA ASP A 320 20.09 6.27 8.28
C ASP A 320 18.99 6.35 7.22
N GLN A 321 17.77 6.81 7.58
CA GLN A 321 16.70 6.98 6.60
C GLN A 321 17.02 8.13 5.63
N ALA A 322 17.55 9.23 6.14
CA ALA A 322 18.05 10.34 5.34
C ALA A 322 19.19 9.91 4.42
N ARG A 323 20.07 9.01 4.87
CA ARG A 323 21.10 8.41 4.01
C ARG A 323 20.51 7.56 2.90
N GLN A 324 19.50 6.74 3.21
CA GLN A 324 18.87 5.85 2.23
C GLN A 324 18.09 6.60 1.15
N ARG A 325 17.57 7.81 1.44
CA ARG A 325 16.91 8.67 0.44
C ARG A 325 17.88 9.26 -0.59
N LEU A 326 19.18 9.32 -0.28
CA LEU A 326 20.18 9.87 -1.18
C LEU A 326 20.50 8.86 -2.28
N THR A 327 20.07 9.17 -3.50
CA THR A 327 20.34 8.36 -4.70
C THR A 327 21.74 8.63 -5.29
N GLY A 328 22.47 9.61 -4.76
CA GLY A 328 23.80 10.00 -5.21
C GLY A 328 24.63 10.66 -4.10
N THR A 329 25.82 11.13 -4.46
CA THR A 329 26.77 11.77 -3.53
C THR A 329 26.60 13.29 -3.44
N GLN A 330 25.59 13.84 -4.12
CA GLN A 330 25.32 15.27 -4.21
C GLN A 330 23.94 15.60 -3.65
N VAL A 331 23.84 16.79 -3.05
CA VAL A 331 22.62 17.37 -2.50
C VAL A 331 22.44 18.78 -3.05
N THR A 332 21.21 19.16 -3.36
CA THR A 332 20.90 20.55 -3.72
C THR A 332 20.60 21.34 -2.46
N VAL A 333 21.34 22.41 -2.21
CA VAL A 333 21.12 23.33 -1.09
C VAL A 333 20.46 24.60 -1.61
N LEU A 334 19.28 24.91 -1.06
CA LEU A 334 18.60 26.19 -1.21
C LEU A 334 19.08 27.13 -0.10
N MET A 335 19.70 28.24 -0.50
CA MET A 335 19.98 29.36 0.39
C MET A 335 18.95 30.46 0.16
N THR A 336 18.32 30.94 1.22
CA THR A 336 17.51 32.16 1.22
C THR A 336 18.10 33.13 2.23
N ALA A 337 18.37 34.37 1.83
CA ALA A 337 18.88 35.42 2.68
C ALA A 337 17.88 36.57 2.78
N ALA A 338 17.49 36.93 4.00
CA ALA A 338 16.72 38.13 4.30
C ALA A 338 17.67 39.20 4.83
N MET A 339 17.74 40.34 4.15
CA MET A 339 18.68 41.42 4.45
C MET A 339 17.99 42.50 5.27
N THR A 340 18.71 43.02 6.26
CA THR A 340 18.27 44.16 7.06
C THR A 340 19.32 45.26 7.10
N VAL A 341 18.86 46.49 7.25
CA VAL A 341 19.69 47.70 7.38
C VAL A 341 19.13 48.46 8.58
N ASP A 342 19.93 48.61 9.64
CA ASP A 342 19.49 49.16 10.94
C ASP A 342 18.24 48.45 11.52
N GLY A 343 18.13 47.13 11.31
CA GLY A 343 16.99 46.33 11.77
C GLY A 343 15.73 46.44 10.89
N ALA A 344 15.73 47.29 9.87
CA ALA A 344 14.63 47.38 8.90
C ALA A 344 14.87 46.42 7.70
N PRO A 345 13.82 45.73 7.19
CA PRO A 345 13.95 44.90 5.99
C PRO A 345 14.45 45.70 4.78
N ALA A 346 15.52 45.23 4.14
CA ALA A 346 16.19 45.91 3.04
C ALA A 346 16.15 45.14 1.71
N GLY A 347 15.76 43.86 1.73
CA GLY A 347 15.61 43.01 0.56
C GLY A 347 15.76 41.53 0.91
N ALA A 348 15.63 40.66 -0.09
CA ALA A 348 15.92 39.24 0.04
C ALA A 348 16.54 38.70 -1.25
N CYS A 349 17.29 37.60 -1.15
CA CYS A 349 17.73 36.82 -2.30
C CYS A 349 17.67 35.32 -2.00
N SER A 350 17.59 34.52 -3.06
CA SER A 350 17.72 33.07 -2.95
C SER A 350 18.61 32.52 -4.08
N THR A 351 19.21 31.37 -3.83
CA THR A 351 19.99 30.61 -4.81
C THR A 351 19.93 29.12 -4.47
N THR A 352 20.11 28.26 -5.47
CA THR A 352 20.22 26.82 -5.31
C THR A 352 21.53 26.34 -5.87
N GLU A 353 22.23 25.46 -5.15
CA GLU A 353 23.50 24.90 -5.61
C GLU A 353 23.63 23.42 -5.28
N GLN A 354 24.15 22.63 -6.22
CA GLN A 354 24.48 21.22 -5.98
C GLN A 354 25.85 21.10 -5.32
N LEU A 355 25.91 20.37 -4.22
CA LEU A 355 27.09 20.20 -3.39
C LEU A 355 27.30 18.71 -3.09
N PRO A 356 28.53 18.20 -3.17
CA PRO A 356 28.84 16.90 -2.60
C PRO A 356 28.58 16.87 -1.10
N LEU A 357 28.18 15.72 -0.56
CA LEU A 357 28.12 15.49 0.88
C LEU A 357 29.46 15.82 1.54
N ASP A 358 29.42 16.35 2.76
CA ASP A 358 30.61 16.73 3.55
C ASP A 358 31.59 17.72 2.87
N SER A 359 31.22 18.34 1.73
CA SER A 359 32.08 19.30 1.06
C SER A 359 32.02 20.69 1.71
N THR A 360 33.18 21.32 1.86
CA THR A 360 33.28 22.72 2.29
C THR A 360 33.22 23.63 1.07
N ARG A 361 32.25 24.56 1.02
CA ARG A 361 32.06 25.46 -0.11
C ARG A 361 31.26 26.70 0.26
N ASP A 362 31.48 27.78 -0.47
CA ASP A 362 30.68 29.00 -0.34
C ASP A 362 29.49 28.97 -1.28
N ILE A 363 28.32 29.39 -0.78
CA ILE A 363 27.10 29.62 -1.57
C ILE A 363 26.74 31.10 -1.50
N SER A 364 26.41 31.71 -2.64
CA SER A 364 26.15 33.16 -2.73
C SER A 364 24.88 33.49 -3.49
N CYS A 365 24.09 34.43 -2.98
CA CYS A 365 22.98 35.04 -3.72
C CYS A 365 23.13 36.56 -3.81
N PHE A 366 22.49 37.15 -4.82
CA PHE A 366 22.46 38.59 -5.03
C PHE A 366 21.03 39.08 -5.06
N GLY A 367 20.71 40.10 -4.27
CA GLY A 367 19.40 40.73 -4.22
C GLY A 367 19.49 42.24 -4.39
N ALA A 368 18.52 42.83 -5.09
CA ALA A 368 18.35 44.27 -5.06
C ALA A 368 18.04 44.72 -3.63
N ALA A 369 18.73 45.75 -3.15
CA ALA A 369 18.50 46.31 -1.83
C ALA A 369 17.92 47.72 -1.93
N THR A 370 16.83 47.98 -1.22
CA THR A 370 16.28 49.33 -1.11
C THR A 370 17.18 50.15 -0.17
N ARG A 371 17.92 51.09 -0.73
CA ARG A 371 18.87 51.92 0.02
C ARG A 371 18.14 52.96 0.88
N PRO A 372 18.45 53.09 2.19
CA PRO A 372 18.24 54.35 2.87
C PRO A 372 19.23 55.38 2.30
N THR A 373 18.75 56.51 1.83
CA THR A 373 19.58 57.59 1.31
C THR A 373 20.38 58.26 2.45
N GLY A 374 21.71 58.20 2.41
CA GLY A 374 22.56 59.20 3.07
C GLY A 374 23.46 58.78 4.24
N ARG A 375 23.60 57.50 4.60
CA ARG A 375 24.56 57.07 5.65
C ARG A 375 25.27 55.75 5.33
N ALA A 376 26.52 55.63 5.76
CA ALA A 376 27.25 54.36 5.78
C ALA A 376 26.66 53.48 6.87
N VAL A 377 25.71 52.62 6.51
CA VAL A 377 25.09 51.65 7.42
C VAL A 377 25.72 50.28 7.19
N LYS A 378 25.93 49.52 8.27
CA LYS A 378 26.39 48.13 8.19
C LYS A 378 25.18 47.24 7.87
N PRO A 379 25.09 46.63 6.68
CA PRO A 379 24.03 45.69 6.36
C PRO A 379 24.24 44.41 7.18
N ASP A 380 23.14 43.78 7.58
CA ASP A 380 23.11 42.46 8.22
C ASP A 380 22.20 41.53 7.41
N ALA A 381 22.42 40.22 7.50
CA ALA A 381 21.61 39.23 6.80
C ALA A 381 21.33 38.01 7.69
N VAL A 382 20.07 37.61 7.71
CA VAL A 382 19.65 36.32 8.25
C VAL A 382 19.56 35.35 7.09
N ILE A 383 20.30 34.24 7.17
CA ILE A 383 20.28 33.19 6.15
C ILE A 383 19.55 31.97 6.68
N THR A 384 18.68 31.42 5.84
CA THR A 384 18.10 30.10 5.99
C THR A 384 18.68 29.20 4.90
N LEU A 385 19.33 28.11 5.31
CA LEU A 385 19.87 27.08 4.41
C LEU A 385 19.05 25.80 4.57
N ARG A 386 18.64 25.23 3.45
CA ARG A 386 17.83 24.01 3.41
C ARG A 386 18.39 23.07 2.36
N ALA A 387 18.53 21.80 2.71
CA ALA A 387 18.77 20.78 1.71
C ALA A 387 17.42 20.41 1.06
N LEU A 388 17.38 20.40 -0.27
CA LEU A 388 16.25 19.89 -1.02
C LEU A 388 16.31 18.37 -1.05
N ALA A 389 15.16 17.74 -0.90
CA ALA A 389 15.01 16.32 -1.11
C ALA A 389 15.40 15.99 -2.56
N GLN A 390 16.29 15.02 -2.74
CA GLN A 390 16.68 14.52 -4.07
C GLN A 390 15.56 13.63 -4.61
N VAL A 391 14.45 14.24 -5.05
CA VAL A 391 13.29 13.50 -5.56
C VAL A 391 13.39 13.38 -7.07
N ASP A 392 13.71 12.18 -7.56
CA ASP A 392 13.53 11.85 -8.98
C ASP A 392 12.05 11.60 -9.25
N THR A 393 11.30 12.69 -9.45
CA THR A 393 9.87 12.63 -9.75
C THR A 393 9.60 11.84 -11.03
N THR A 394 10.53 11.80 -11.99
CA THR A 394 10.35 11.01 -13.21
C THR A 394 10.42 9.51 -12.91
N ALA A 395 11.35 9.07 -12.06
CA ALA A 395 11.42 7.69 -11.60
C ALA A 395 10.17 7.30 -10.78
N LEU A 396 9.71 8.17 -9.87
CA LEU A 396 8.51 7.90 -9.07
C LEU A 396 7.24 7.78 -9.93
N LEU A 397 7.05 8.69 -10.89
CA LEU A 397 5.91 8.64 -11.82
C LEU A 397 5.91 7.37 -12.69
N ARG A 398 7.10 6.81 -12.98
CA ARG A 398 7.22 5.51 -13.66
C ARG A 398 6.78 4.37 -12.73
N THR A 399 7.26 4.33 -11.49
CA THR A 399 6.81 3.34 -10.50
C THR A 399 5.29 3.37 -10.30
N GLN A 400 4.68 4.56 -10.29
CA GLN A 400 3.22 4.70 -10.22
C GLN A 400 2.47 4.13 -11.42
N SER A 401 3.11 4.07 -12.60
CA SER A 401 2.53 3.43 -13.77
C SER A 401 2.51 1.90 -13.62
N ASP A 402 3.47 1.35 -12.89
CA ASP A 402 3.54 -0.07 -12.56
C ASP A 402 2.46 -0.44 -11.53
N GLU A 403 2.23 0.42 -10.54
CA GLU A 403 1.11 0.30 -9.59
C GLU A 403 -0.25 0.42 -10.27
N ASP A 404 -0.32 1.11 -11.41
CA ASP A 404 -1.58 1.24 -12.13
C ASP A 404 -2.14 -0.12 -12.54
N VAL A 405 -1.23 -1.02 -12.91
CA VAL A 405 -1.52 -2.41 -13.26
C VAL A 405 -1.90 -3.22 -12.02
N GLU A 406 -1.26 -2.98 -10.88
CA GLU A 406 -1.55 -3.70 -9.64
C GLU A 406 -2.96 -3.44 -9.09
N ALA A 407 -3.50 -2.22 -9.22
CA ALA A 407 -4.88 -2.00 -8.79
C ALA A 407 -5.90 -2.61 -9.76
N VAL A 408 -5.60 -2.66 -11.07
CA VAL A 408 -6.45 -3.38 -12.04
C VAL A 408 -6.46 -4.88 -11.73
N ALA A 409 -5.30 -5.42 -11.40
CA ALA A 409 -5.11 -6.79 -10.94
C ALA A 409 -5.94 -7.11 -9.68
N ALA A 410 -5.81 -6.30 -8.63
CA ALA A 410 -6.58 -6.48 -7.39
C ALA A 410 -8.10 -6.44 -7.64
N ALA A 411 -8.57 -5.50 -8.45
CA ALA A 411 -9.98 -5.42 -8.84
C ALA A 411 -10.46 -6.65 -9.63
N ALA A 412 -9.62 -7.21 -10.50
CA ALA A 412 -9.92 -8.45 -11.21
C ALA A 412 -10.01 -9.66 -10.25
N LEU A 413 -9.08 -9.74 -9.29
CA LEU A 413 -9.01 -10.83 -8.30
C LEU A 413 -10.24 -10.88 -7.39
N ALA A 414 -10.71 -9.73 -6.92
CA ALA A 414 -11.85 -9.61 -6.01
C ALA A 414 -13.14 -10.24 -6.59
N GLY A 415 -13.29 -10.29 -7.91
CA GLY A 415 -14.42 -10.95 -8.58
C GLY A 415 -14.25 -12.46 -8.78
N THR A 416 -13.01 -12.96 -8.82
CA THR A 416 -12.69 -14.37 -9.11
C THR A 416 -12.59 -15.26 -7.87
N VAL A 417 -12.15 -14.70 -6.74
CA VAL A 417 -11.99 -15.48 -5.51
C VAL A 417 -13.11 -15.13 -4.56
N ALA A 418 -14.23 -15.84 -4.66
CA ALA A 418 -15.16 -15.87 -3.55
C ALA A 418 -14.43 -16.56 -2.39
N PRO A 419 -14.23 -15.90 -1.23
CA PRO A 419 -13.72 -16.58 -0.05
C PRO A 419 -14.79 -17.56 0.39
N GLU A 420 -14.72 -18.79 -0.13
CA GLU A 420 -15.43 -19.89 0.47
C GLU A 420 -14.83 -20.07 1.87
N ALA A 421 -15.71 -20.09 2.87
CA ALA A 421 -15.35 -20.22 4.28
C ALA A 421 -14.66 -21.56 4.62
N LEU A 422 -14.55 -22.44 3.63
CA LEU A 422 -14.00 -23.78 3.70
C LEU A 422 -12.83 -23.83 2.72
N GLY A 423 -11.73 -24.48 3.13
CA GLY A 423 -10.49 -24.50 2.35
C GLY A 423 -10.70 -24.98 0.91
N CYS A 424 -9.78 -24.66 0.00
CA CYS A 424 -9.94 -24.92 -1.44
C CYS A 424 -10.10 -26.39 -1.86
N LEU A 425 -9.92 -27.34 -0.94
CA LEU A 425 -10.12 -28.77 -1.21
C LEU A 425 -11.60 -29.17 -1.23
N ASP A 426 -12.44 -28.43 -0.52
CA ASP A 426 -13.86 -28.78 -0.36
C ASP A 426 -14.67 -28.42 -1.61
N SER A 427 -14.15 -27.51 -2.44
CA SER A 427 -14.72 -27.13 -3.73
C SER A 427 -13.71 -27.38 -4.85
N ARG A 428 -13.93 -28.46 -5.60
CA ARG A 428 -13.23 -28.71 -6.87
C ARG A 428 -14.07 -28.13 -8.02
N PRO A 429 -13.57 -27.11 -8.74
CA PRO A 429 -14.27 -26.57 -9.89
C PRO A 429 -14.46 -27.62 -11.00
N SER A 430 -15.53 -27.44 -11.79
CA SER A 430 -15.73 -28.24 -13.01
C SER A 430 -14.58 -28.01 -13.99
N GLY A 431 -14.11 -29.09 -14.62
CA GLY A 431 -12.97 -29.06 -15.55
C GLY A 431 -11.59 -29.08 -14.89
N ALA A 432 -11.49 -28.98 -13.56
CA ALA A 432 -10.21 -29.09 -12.87
C ALA A 432 -9.66 -30.52 -12.96
N THR A 433 -8.35 -30.66 -13.15
CA THR A 433 -7.60 -31.92 -13.11
C THR A 433 -7.05 -32.18 -11.72
N SER A 434 -6.89 -33.45 -11.32
CA SER A 434 -6.32 -33.79 -10.02
C SER A 434 -4.83 -33.42 -9.96
N ASN A 435 -4.37 -32.93 -8.81
CA ASN A 435 -2.98 -32.52 -8.59
C ASN A 435 -2.52 -32.96 -7.20
N GLY A 436 -2.12 -34.23 -7.07
CA GLY A 436 -1.98 -34.87 -5.76
C GLY A 436 -3.32 -34.89 -5.01
N PRO A 437 -3.35 -34.57 -3.70
CA PRO A 437 -4.56 -34.31 -2.93
C PRO A 437 -5.38 -33.10 -3.40
N GLY A 438 -4.80 -32.20 -4.20
CA GLY A 438 -5.42 -30.98 -4.68
C GLY A 438 -5.91 -31.06 -6.12
N TRP A 439 -6.02 -29.90 -6.77
CA TRP A 439 -6.49 -29.78 -8.15
C TRP A 439 -5.84 -28.60 -8.88
N ILE A 440 -5.84 -28.64 -10.21
CA ILE A 440 -5.44 -27.54 -11.12
C ILE A 440 -6.58 -27.30 -12.11
N LEU A 441 -6.90 -26.03 -12.38
CA LEU A 441 -7.81 -25.61 -13.43
C LEU A 441 -7.12 -24.54 -14.29
N ASN A 442 -6.98 -24.81 -15.58
CA ASN A 442 -6.58 -23.81 -16.55
C ASN A 442 -7.78 -23.42 -17.42
N THR A 443 -8.02 -22.12 -17.61
CA THR A 443 -9.09 -21.61 -18.48
C THR A 443 -8.54 -20.95 -19.73
N THR A 444 -9.29 -21.03 -20.81
CA THR A 444 -8.97 -20.38 -22.09
C THR A 444 -10.11 -19.46 -22.51
N GLY A 445 -9.74 -18.31 -23.05
CA GLY A 445 -10.65 -17.27 -23.51
C GLY A 445 -11.11 -17.45 -24.95
N ALA A 446 -11.93 -16.50 -25.41
CA ALA A 446 -12.52 -16.51 -26.75
C ALA A 446 -11.48 -16.53 -27.90
N SER A 447 -10.26 -16.03 -27.67
CA SER A 447 -9.16 -16.06 -28.64
C SER A 447 -8.25 -17.29 -28.52
N GLY A 448 -8.64 -18.27 -27.68
CA GLY A 448 -7.80 -19.43 -27.34
C GLY A 448 -6.65 -19.11 -26.40
N ARG A 449 -6.43 -17.83 -26.08
CA ARG A 449 -5.42 -17.40 -25.09
C ARG A 449 -5.76 -17.95 -23.71
N THR A 450 -4.73 -18.20 -22.92
CA THR A 450 -4.88 -18.59 -21.53
C THR A 450 -5.41 -17.41 -20.71
N GLU A 451 -6.48 -17.62 -19.92
CA GLU A 451 -7.10 -16.57 -19.10
C GLU A 451 -6.78 -16.72 -17.62
N THR A 452 -6.80 -17.93 -17.07
CA THR A 452 -6.42 -18.16 -15.67
C THR A 452 -5.77 -19.53 -15.50
N GLY A 453 -4.86 -19.63 -14.53
CA GLY A 453 -4.40 -20.87 -13.92
C GLY A 453 -4.73 -20.81 -12.45
N GLN A 454 -5.60 -21.71 -12.00
CA GLN A 454 -6.01 -21.85 -10.62
C GLN A 454 -5.56 -23.21 -10.10
N ALA A 455 -5.19 -23.29 -8.83
CA ALA A 455 -4.86 -24.55 -8.21
C ALA A 455 -5.18 -24.54 -6.72
N CYS A 456 -5.68 -25.65 -6.20
CA CYS A 456 -5.60 -25.94 -4.78
C CYS A 456 -4.38 -26.83 -4.55
N LEU A 457 -3.36 -26.30 -3.88
CA LEU A 457 -2.09 -26.95 -3.66
C LEU A 457 -2.06 -27.61 -2.28
N LYS A 458 -1.79 -28.92 -2.28
CA LYS A 458 -1.48 -29.70 -1.07
C LYS A 458 -0.53 -30.82 -1.46
N ASN A 459 0.73 -30.74 -1.05
CA ASN A 459 1.78 -31.67 -1.47
C ASN A 459 1.76 -31.93 -3.00
N PRO A 460 1.83 -30.87 -3.83
CA PRO A 460 1.73 -31.05 -5.26
C PRO A 460 2.89 -31.93 -5.79
N PRO A 461 2.64 -32.77 -6.80
CA PRO A 461 3.71 -33.47 -7.51
C PRO A 461 4.64 -32.46 -8.20
N ASP A 462 5.91 -32.82 -8.30
CA ASP A 462 6.86 -32.05 -9.09
C ASP A 462 6.88 -32.58 -10.54
N ASN A 463 6.56 -31.72 -11.49
CA ASN A 463 6.52 -32.02 -12.92
C ASN A 463 7.68 -31.36 -13.69
N THR A 464 8.82 -31.11 -13.05
CA THR A 464 10.04 -30.61 -13.72
C THR A 464 10.66 -31.69 -14.64
N ASN A 465 10.01 -31.97 -15.76
CA ASN A 465 10.58 -32.77 -16.84
C ASN A 465 10.99 -31.85 -17.99
N ASP A 466 12.09 -32.17 -18.68
CA ASP A 466 12.64 -31.41 -19.81
C ASP A 466 11.84 -31.56 -21.12
N ASP A 467 10.51 -31.75 -21.02
CA ASP A 467 9.66 -31.92 -22.19
C ASP A 467 9.61 -30.64 -23.03
N HIS A 468 9.52 -30.81 -24.35
CA HIS A 468 9.38 -29.69 -25.27
C HIS A 468 8.07 -28.95 -25.03
N GLN A 469 8.16 -27.69 -24.58
CA GLN A 469 7.01 -26.82 -24.33
C GLN A 469 6.43 -26.30 -25.65
N PRO A 470 5.13 -26.47 -25.92
CA PRO A 470 4.50 -25.91 -27.11
C PRO A 470 4.44 -24.38 -27.04
N ASP A 471 4.46 -23.73 -28.20
CA ASP A 471 4.28 -22.27 -28.28
C ASP A 471 2.84 -21.89 -27.84
N PRO A 472 2.66 -21.03 -26.81
CA PRO A 472 1.33 -20.57 -26.43
C PRO A 472 0.71 -19.64 -27.49
N PRO A 473 -0.61 -19.41 -27.44
CA PRO A 473 -1.26 -18.35 -28.20
C PRO A 473 -0.54 -17.00 -27.99
N GLY A 474 -0.34 -16.24 -29.08
CA GLY A 474 0.38 -14.97 -29.05
C GLY A 474 1.91 -15.06 -29.06
N TYR A 475 2.50 -16.25 -28.96
CA TYR A 475 3.97 -16.40 -28.92
C TYR A 475 4.65 -15.93 -30.21
N ALA A 476 4.03 -16.13 -31.38
CA ALA A 476 4.54 -15.61 -32.65
C ALA A 476 4.47 -14.08 -32.73
N ASP A 477 3.42 -13.48 -32.18
CA ASP A 477 3.25 -12.02 -32.10
C ASP A 477 4.32 -11.43 -31.17
N ALA A 478 4.54 -12.06 -30.01
CA ALA A 478 5.56 -11.65 -29.06
C ALA A 478 6.99 -11.73 -29.64
N LYS A 479 7.30 -12.76 -30.44
CA LYS A 479 8.58 -12.83 -31.18
C LYS A 479 8.72 -11.65 -32.15
N THR A 480 7.64 -11.24 -32.79
CA THR A 480 7.64 -10.14 -33.75
C THR A 480 7.84 -8.81 -33.03
N GLU A 481 7.14 -8.62 -31.91
CA GLU A 481 7.24 -7.41 -31.09
C GLU A 481 8.63 -7.24 -30.48
N LEU A 482 9.22 -8.28 -29.91
CA LEU A 482 10.59 -8.23 -29.39
C LEU A 482 11.61 -7.88 -30.49
N ARG A 483 11.47 -8.43 -31.70
CA ARG A 483 12.34 -8.06 -32.83
C ARG A 483 12.15 -6.59 -33.22
N ARG A 484 10.93 -6.07 -33.17
CA ARG A 484 10.63 -4.65 -33.42
C ARG A 484 11.32 -3.75 -32.40
N LEU A 485 11.42 -4.20 -31.15
CA LEU A 485 12.15 -3.54 -30.07
C LEU A 485 13.68 -3.73 -30.13
N GLY A 486 14.19 -4.47 -31.11
CA GLY A 486 15.62 -4.75 -31.26
C GLY A 486 16.16 -5.85 -30.33
N LEU A 487 15.28 -6.66 -29.74
CA LEU A 487 15.60 -7.74 -28.81
C LEU A 487 15.64 -9.11 -29.51
N ASN A 488 16.24 -10.10 -28.85
CA ASN A 488 16.39 -11.45 -29.35
C ASN A 488 15.33 -12.39 -28.71
N PRO A 489 14.32 -12.84 -29.46
CA PRO A 489 13.28 -13.70 -28.90
C PRO A 489 13.76 -15.06 -28.35
N GLN A 490 15.00 -15.49 -28.64
CA GLN A 490 15.54 -16.72 -28.05
C GLN A 490 16.00 -16.54 -26.60
N THR A 491 16.39 -15.32 -26.22
CA THR A 491 16.92 -14.99 -24.89
C THR A 491 15.99 -14.06 -24.11
N ASP A 492 15.09 -13.35 -24.78
CA ASP A 492 14.25 -12.34 -24.14
C ASP A 492 12.79 -12.78 -24.01
N LEU A 493 12.37 -13.84 -24.72
CA LEU A 493 11.04 -14.43 -24.63
C LEU A 493 11.10 -15.79 -23.93
N THR A 494 10.08 -16.08 -23.13
CA THR A 494 9.86 -17.41 -22.57
C THR A 494 8.38 -17.77 -22.56
N ARG A 495 8.12 -19.04 -22.27
CA ARG A 495 6.77 -19.61 -22.11
C ARG A 495 6.51 -19.66 -20.60
N CYS A 496 5.91 -18.60 -20.08
CA CYS A 496 5.58 -18.56 -18.66
C CYS A 496 4.48 -19.56 -18.36
N HIS A 497 4.72 -20.38 -17.35
CA HIS A 497 3.70 -21.23 -16.79
C HIS A 497 2.74 -20.40 -15.94
N LEU A 498 1.44 -20.66 -16.05
CA LEU A 498 0.48 -20.08 -15.12
C LEU A 498 0.52 -20.83 -13.79
N ILE A 499 0.45 -22.16 -13.84
CA ILE A 499 0.80 -23.03 -12.72
C ILE A 499 2.19 -23.61 -13.00
N PRO A 500 3.22 -23.29 -12.20
CA PRO A 500 4.57 -23.77 -12.47
C PRO A 500 4.69 -25.29 -12.27
N PRO A 501 5.67 -25.94 -12.93
CA PRO A 501 5.84 -27.40 -12.87
C PRO A 501 6.09 -27.93 -11.46
N ARG A 502 6.78 -27.13 -10.63
CA ARG A 502 7.01 -27.44 -9.21
C ARG A 502 5.74 -27.52 -8.36
N PHE A 503 4.61 -27.04 -8.88
CA PHE A 503 3.28 -27.13 -8.29
C PHE A 503 2.38 -28.11 -9.05
N GLY A 504 2.95 -28.96 -9.90
CA GLY A 504 2.22 -29.95 -10.70
C GLY A 504 1.61 -29.39 -11.98
N GLY A 505 1.96 -28.16 -12.36
CA GLY A 505 1.60 -27.60 -13.65
C GLY A 505 2.13 -28.43 -14.81
N SER A 506 1.38 -28.48 -15.91
CA SER A 506 1.80 -29.20 -17.12
C SER A 506 2.74 -28.35 -17.98
N ASN A 507 3.86 -28.93 -18.43
CA ASN A 507 4.78 -28.32 -19.41
C ASN A 507 4.27 -28.39 -20.84
N THR A 508 3.31 -29.27 -21.12
CA THR A 508 2.86 -29.58 -22.50
C THR A 508 1.47 -29.04 -22.79
N LEU A 509 0.76 -28.52 -21.79
CA LEU A 509 -0.56 -27.97 -21.94
C LEU A 509 -0.46 -26.49 -22.35
N THR A 510 -0.84 -26.16 -23.58
CA THR A 510 -0.82 -24.78 -24.08
C THR A 510 -1.68 -23.82 -23.26
N SER A 511 -2.78 -24.30 -22.67
CA SER A 511 -3.62 -23.52 -21.76
C SER A 511 -3.00 -23.29 -20.38
N ASN A 512 -1.81 -23.83 -20.10
CA ASN A 512 -1.04 -23.49 -18.90
C ASN A 512 0.13 -22.56 -19.23
N LEU A 513 0.24 -22.09 -20.47
CA LEU A 513 1.35 -21.27 -20.94
C LEU A 513 0.85 -19.91 -21.45
N SER A 514 1.70 -18.89 -21.27
CA SER A 514 1.51 -17.55 -21.84
C SER A 514 2.85 -16.98 -22.30
N PRO A 515 2.91 -16.20 -23.41
CA PRO A 515 4.12 -15.48 -23.76
C PRO A 515 4.48 -14.46 -22.68
N CYS A 516 5.74 -14.41 -22.28
CA CYS A 516 6.26 -13.45 -21.33
C CYS A 516 7.76 -13.20 -21.55
N THR A 517 8.30 -12.14 -20.95
CA THR A 517 9.73 -11.84 -21.03
C THR A 517 10.55 -12.71 -20.07
N GLN A 518 11.80 -13.02 -20.40
CA GLN A 518 12.69 -13.71 -19.44
C GLN A 518 13.06 -12.83 -18.23
N ALA A 519 12.91 -11.51 -18.36
CA ALA A 519 13.18 -10.55 -17.31
C ALA A 519 12.13 -10.55 -16.17
N THR A 520 11.01 -11.26 -16.30
CA THR A 520 9.98 -11.36 -15.26
C THR A 520 10.41 -12.24 -14.08
N THR A 521 11.45 -11.81 -13.35
CA THR A 521 11.90 -12.44 -12.10
C THR A 521 10.78 -12.48 -11.05
N GLY A 522 9.82 -11.54 -11.12
CA GLY A 522 8.69 -11.44 -10.21
C GLY A 522 7.83 -12.70 -10.09
N LEU A 523 7.63 -13.44 -11.20
CA LEU A 523 6.88 -14.71 -11.19
C LEU A 523 7.62 -15.76 -10.35
N GLN A 524 8.91 -15.98 -10.63
CA GLN A 524 9.73 -16.95 -9.91
C GLN A 524 9.89 -16.60 -8.42
N THR A 525 10.00 -15.30 -8.10
CA THR A 525 10.05 -14.84 -6.70
C THR A 525 8.75 -15.19 -5.98
N PHE A 526 7.59 -14.88 -6.58
CA PHE A 526 6.28 -15.21 -5.99
C PHE A 526 6.10 -16.73 -5.82
N GLU A 527 6.47 -17.52 -6.83
CA GLU A 527 6.43 -18.98 -6.76
C GLU A 527 7.34 -19.52 -5.64
N SER A 528 8.49 -18.90 -5.40
CA SER A 528 9.39 -19.29 -4.31
C SER A 528 8.79 -18.98 -2.93
N GLU A 529 8.08 -17.86 -2.80
CA GLU A 529 7.35 -17.50 -1.58
C GLU A 529 6.20 -18.48 -1.30
N VAL A 530 5.44 -18.85 -2.33
CA VAL A 530 4.37 -19.88 -2.24
C VAL A 530 4.95 -21.24 -1.85
N ALA A 531 6.07 -21.64 -2.45
CA ALA A 531 6.75 -22.90 -2.09
C ALA A 531 7.23 -22.89 -0.62
N ALA A 532 7.76 -21.75 -0.15
CA ALA A 532 8.14 -21.58 1.24
C ALA A 532 6.91 -21.63 2.17
N ALA A 533 5.76 -21.08 1.75
CA ALA A 533 4.51 -21.18 2.51
C ALA A 533 4.00 -22.62 2.63
N LEU A 534 4.04 -23.41 1.54
CA LEU A 534 3.72 -24.85 1.57
C LEU A 534 4.61 -25.61 2.55
N THR A 535 5.90 -25.26 2.61
CA THR A 535 6.85 -25.90 3.53
C THR A 535 6.58 -25.54 4.99
N ARG A 536 6.18 -24.29 5.28
CA ARG A 536 5.82 -23.85 6.64
C ARG A 536 4.53 -24.49 7.16
N THR A 537 3.60 -24.81 6.26
CA THR A 537 2.27 -25.34 6.63
C THR A 537 1.95 -26.64 5.86
N PRO A 538 2.69 -27.74 6.08
CA PRO A 538 2.59 -28.95 5.26
C PRO A 538 1.23 -29.67 5.37
N ALA A 539 0.50 -29.43 6.45
CA ALA A 539 -0.87 -29.94 6.63
C ALA A 539 -1.95 -28.98 6.11
N GLY A 540 -1.59 -27.74 5.79
CA GLY A 540 -2.45 -26.73 5.20
C GLY A 540 -2.65 -26.91 3.69
N THR A 541 -3.35 -25.97 3.09
CA THR A 541 -3.56 -25.89 1.63
C THR A 541 -3.30 -24.48 1.14
N ILE A 542 -3.00 -24.31 -0.14
CA ILE A 542 -2.90 -22.99 -0.76
C ILE A 542 -3.80 -22.93 -1.98
N HIS A 543 -4.72 -21.97 -2.01
CA HIS A 543 -5.40 -21.61 -3.26
C HIS A 543 -4.51 -20.64 -4.02
N TYR A 544 -3.91 -21.12 -5.10
CA TYR A 544 -3.04 -20.36 -5.99
C TYR A 544 -3.82 -19.94 -7.24
N LEU A 545 -3.67 -18.68 -7.65
CA LEU A 545 -4.24 -18.12 -8.86
C LEU A 545 -3.18 -17.29 -9.59
N ASN A 546 -3.07 -17.51 -10.89
CA ASN A 546 -2.30 -16.70 -11.82
C ASN A 546 -3.22 -16.30 -12.99
N ALA A 547 -3.41 -15.00 -13.19
CA ALA A 547 -4.27 -14.44 -14.23
C ALA A 547 -3.49 -13.44 -15.09
N PRO A 548 -3.20 -13.75 -16.37
CA PRO A 548 -2.63 -12.79 -17.29
C PRO A 548 -3.61 -11.65 -17.57
N LEU A 549 -3.12 -10.41 -17.50
CA LEU A 549 -3.86 -9.19 -17.84
C LEU A 549 -3.58 -8.80 -19.27
N PHE A 550 -4.62 -8.46 -20.02
CA PHE A 550 -4.54 -8.11 -21.43
C PHE A 550 -5.08 -6.70 -21.65
N ALA A 551 -4.45 -5.91 -22.51
CA ALA A 551 -4.90 -4.54 -22.79
C ALA A 551 -6.30 -4.51 -23.41
N THR A 552 -6.63 -5.50 -24.25
CA THR A 552 -7.92 -5.63 -24.92
C THR A 552 -8.43 -7.08 -24.94
N ARG A 553 -9.67 -7.27 -25.37
CA ARG A 553 -10.25 -8.61 -25.60
C ARG A 553 -9.60 -9.37 -26.76
N THR A 554 -8.91 -8.67 -27.66
CA THR A 554 -8.26 -9.24 -28.84
C THR A 554 -6.75 -9.43 -28.68
N SER A 555 -6.16 -8.84 -27.64
CA SER A 555 -4.75 -8.99 -27.31
C SER A 555 -4.36 -10.46 -27.14
N THR A 556 -3.17 -10.81 -27.58
CA THR A 556 -2.62 -12.17 -27.50
C THR A 556 -1.42 -12.24 -26.57
N ILE A 557 -0.85 -11.10 -26.20
CA ILE A 557 0.28 -10.97 -25.28
C ILE A 557 -0.23 -10.22 -24.05
N PRO A 558 -0.08 -10.79 -22.83
CA PRO A 558 -0.49 -10.07 -21.64
C PRO A 558 0.45 -8.89 -21.37
N THR A 559 -0.09 -7.82 -20.81
CA THR A 559 0.68 -6.66 -20.30
C THR A 559 1.25 -6.96 -18.91
N ALA A 560 0.63 -7.87 -18.16
CA ALA A 560 1.07 -8.30 -16.83
C ALA A 560 0.47 -9.63 -16.41
N PHE A 561 0.90 -10.12 -15.25
CA PHE A 561 0.36 -11.29 -14.56
C PHE A 561 -0.06 -10.90 -13.16
N THR A 562 -1.27 -11.27 -12.79
CA THR A 562 -1.79 -11.10 -11.44
C THR A 562 -1.70 -12.42 -10.69
N LEU A 563 -1.01 -12.40 -9.55
CA LEU A 563 -0.70 -13.57 -8.74
C LEU A 563 -1.34 -13.44 -7.38
N LEU A 564 -2.02 -14.50 -6.94
CA LEU A 564 -2.65 -14.58 -5.64
C LEU A 564 -2.41 -15.97 -5.04
N ALA A 565 -2.08 -16.01 -3.75
CA ALA A 565 -2.03 -17.24 -2.97
C ALA A 565 -2.73 -17.02 -1.62
N LEU A 566 -3.81 -17.74 -1.40
CA LEU A 566 -4.48 -17.81 -0.09
C LEU A 566 -4.00 -19.07 0.63
N CYS A 567 -3.26 -18.89 1.72
CA CYS A 567 -2.83 -20.00 2.56
C CYS A 567 -3.92 -20.32 3.57
N TYR A 568 -4.23 -21.60 3.75
CA TYR A 568 -5.20 -22.10 4.71
C TYR A 568 -4.52 -22.98 5.76
N THR A 569 -4.94 -22.85 7.01
CA THR A 569 -4.61 -23.78 8.09
C THR A 569 -5.16 -25.18 7.78
N PRO A 570 -4.74 -26.22 8.52
CA PRO A 570 -5.32 -27.56 8.38
C PRO A 570 -6.83 -27.63 8.67
N THR A 571 -7.38 -26.65 9.40
CA THR A 571 -8.83 -26.54 9.68
C THR A 571 -9.58 -25.83 8.55
N GLY A 572 -8.89 -25.35 7.52
CA GLY A 572 -9.51 -24.66 6.38
C GLY A 572 -9.72 -23.17 6.59
N LEU A 573 -9.16 -22.56 7.65
CA LEU A 573 -9.20 -21.11 7.84
C LEU A 573 -8.07 -20.44 7.06
N PRO A 574 -8.32 -19.31 6.37
CA PRO A 574 -7.26 -18.46 5.85
C PRO A 574 -6.27 -18.07 6.95
N SER A 575 -4.97 -18.20 6.69
CA SER A 575 -3.87 -17.84 7.61
C SER A 575 -2.95 -16.76 7.06
N SER A 576 -2.86 -16.62 5.74
CA SER A 576 -2.16 -15.52 5.08
C SER A 576 -2.57 -15.36 3.63
N VAL A 577 -2.36 -14.17 3.10
CA VAL A 577 -2.59 -13.76 1.71
C VAL A 577 -1.28 -13.26 1.12
N LEU A 578 -0.89 -13.81 -0.03
CA LEU A 578 0.18 -13.27 -0.86
C LEU A 578 -0.47 -12.77 -2.15
N SER A 579 -0.22 -11.53 -2.53
CA SER A 579 -0.71 -10.95 -3.78
C SER A 579 0.39 -10.13 -4.43
N ARG A 580 0.48 -10.20 -5.76
CA ARG A 580 1.44 -9.41 -6.55
C ARG A 580 0.98 -9.25 -7.99
N SER A 581 1.36 -8.14 -8.61
CA SER A 581 1.35 -8.01 -10.06
C SER A 581 2.75 -8.01 -10.64
N VAL A 582 2.94 -8.71 -11.75
CA VAL A 582 4.22 -8.82 -12.46
C VAL A 582 4.03 -8.33 -13.88
N LEU A 583 4.66 -7.21 -14.21
CA LEU A 583 4.58 -6.62 -15.55
C LEU A 583 5.31 -7.48 -16.56
N ASN A 584 4.76 -7.54 -17.78
CA ASN A 584 5.36 -8.24 -18.89
C ASN A 584 6.22 -7.28 -19.72
N GLN A 585 7.31 -6.81 -19.10
CA GLN A 585 8.16 -5.77 -19.66
C GLN A 585 9.57 -6.27 -19.94
N VAL A 586 10.25 -5.58 -20.86
CA VAL A 586 11.68 -5.72 -21.14
C VAL A 586 12.42 -4.44 -20.73
N PRO A 587 13.70 -4.52 -20.32
CA PRO A 587 14.52 -3.32 -20.18
C PRO A 587 14.56 -2.56 -21.50
N ALA A 588 14.43 -1.23 -21.47
CA ALA A 588 14.69 -0.45 -22.68
C ALA A 588 16.14 -0.58 -23.12
N THR A 589 16.33 -0.54 -24.43
CA THR A 589 17.65 -0.53 -25.07
C THR A 589 18.39 0.79 -24.84
N ASP A 590 17.66 1.86 -24.51
CA ASP A 590 18.20 3.11 -23.97
C ASP A 590 17.79 3.31 -22.51
N SER A 591 18.68 3.86 -21.68
CA SER A 591 18.39 4.12 -20.26
C SER A 591 17.40 5.25 -20.03
N SER A 592 16.98 5.96 -21.09
CA SER A 592 16.13 7.14 -21.00
C SER A 592 14.64 6.85 -21.10
N THR A 593 14.25 5.74 -21.73
CA THR A 593 12.85 5.41 -22.06
C THR A 593 12.15 4.51 -21.04
N GLY A 594 12.89 3.95 -20.06
CA GLY A 594 12.32 3.06 -19.04
C GLY A 594 11.89 1.70 -19.62
N PRO A 595 11.47 0.74 -18.79
CA PRO A 595 11.05 -0.58 -19.28
C PRO A 595 9.87 -0.46 -20.27
N VAL A 596 9.84 -1.34 -21.27
CA VAL A 596 8.84 -1.34 -22.35
C VAL A 596 7.93 -2.56 -22.19
N ASP A 597 6.62 -2.33 -22.16
CA ASP A 597 5.60 -3.40 -22.17
C ASP A 597 5.57 -4.08 -23.54
N ILE A 598 5.61 -5.42 -23.56
CA ILE A 598 5.51 -6.21 -24.79
C ILE A 598 4.07 -6.68 -25.06
N GLY A 599 3.15 -6.43 -24.14
CA GLY A 599 1.71 -6.63 -24.29
C GLY A 599 1.14 -5.81 -25.45
N ASN A 600 0.10 -6.34 -26.09
CA ASN A 600 -0.53 -5.72 -27.27
C ASN A 600 -2.01 -5.41 -27.08
#